data_AF-A0A960QXM1-F1
#
_entry.id   AF-A0A960QXM1-F1
#
_cell.length_a   1.000
_cell.length_b   1.000
_cell.length_c   1.000
_cell.angle_alpha   90.00
_cell.angle_beta   90.00
_cell.angle_gamma   90.00
#
_symmetry.space_group_name_H-M   'P 1'
#
loop_
_entity.id
_entity.type
_entity.pdbx_description
1 polymer ?
#
loop_
_entity_poly.entity_id
_entity_poly.type
_entity_poly.pdbx_seq_one_letter_code
_entity_poly.pdbx_strand_id
1 'polypeptide(L)'
;HYRLVGKDSLYDMVADPGQKTNVAAEHPEVVKAMLEAYDRFWKEARPLMVNEEAPMSPTQPYHEWYAEQLKAEGIPVWVAPEL
;
A
#
# COMPACT_ATOMS: atom_id res chain seq x y z
N HIS A 1 -13.30 -17.28 1.91
CA HIS A 1 -12.10 -16.40 1.91
C HIS A 1 -12.45 -15.24 2.81
N TYR A 2 -11.63 -14.91 3.82
CA TYR A 2 -12.01 -13.90 4.80
C TYR A 2 -11.20 -12.61 4.67
N ARG A 3 -11.85 -11.48 4.97
CA ARG A 3 -11.23 -10.17 5.12
C ARG A 3 -11.48 -9.64 6.52
N LEU A 4 -10.41 -9.31 7.24
CA LEU A 4 -10.45 -8.61 8.51
C LEU A 4 -10.23 -7.12 8.28
N VAL A 5 -11.09 -6.29 8.89
CA VAL A 5 -10.99 -4.83 8.91
C VAL A 5 -10.92 -4.39 10.36
N GLY A 6 -9.90 -3.59 10.70
CA GLY A 6 -9.65 -3.23 12.10
C GLY A 6 -9.29 -4.45 12.93
N LYS A 7 -9.97 -4.62 14.07
CA LYS A 7 -9.69 -5.73 15.02
C LYS A 7 -10.89 -6.63 15.28
N ASP A 8 -12.06 -6.26 14.79
CA ASP A 8 -13.36 -6.78 15.22
C ASP A 8 -14.37 -6.94 14.09
N SER A 9 -13.99 -6.62 12.85
CA SER A 9 -14.87 -6.72 11.68
C SER A 9 -14.33 -7.74 10.68
N LEU A 10 -14.96 -8.91 10.61
CA LEU A 10 -14.58 -10.01 9.74
C LEU A 10 -15.70 -10.27 8.72
N TYR A 11 -15.35 -10.41 7.45
CA TYR A 11 -16.30 -10.64 6.36
C TYR A 11 -15.89 -11.87 5.56
N ASP A 12 -16.84 -12.75 5.26
CA ASP A 12 -16.63 -13.81 4.27
C ASP A 12 -16.79 -13.23 2.87
N MET A 13 -15.68 -13.00 2.18
CA MET A 13 -15.66 -12.40 0.85
C MET A 13 -16.26 -13.29 -0.25
N VAL A 14 -16.50 -14.58 0.03
CA VAL A 14 -17.18 -15.48 -0.93
C VAL A 14 -18.69 -15.35 -0.80
N ALA A 15 -19.20 -15.42 0.43
CA ALA A 15 -20.64 -15.31 0.71
C ALA A 15 -21.14 -13.85 0.71
N ASP A 16 -20.27 -12.91 1.10
CA ASP A 16 -20.54 -11.48 1.23
C ASP A 16 -19.39 -10.62 0.65
N PRO A 17 -19.26 -10.57 -0.70
CA PRO A 17 -18.27 -9.70 -1.35
C PRO A 17 -18.45 -8.21 -1.02
N GLY A 18 -19.67 -7.82 -0.61
CA GLY A 18 -20.04 -6.45 -0.27
C GLY A 18 -19.67 -6.02 1.15
N GLN A 19 -19.14 -6.93 1.99
CA GLN A 19 -18.75 -6.66 3.37
C GLN A 19 -19.87 -6.02 4.21
N LYS A 20 -21.09 -6.57 4.11
CA LYS A 20 -22.29 -6.09 4.81
C LYS A 20 -22.50 -6.77 6.16
N THR A 21 -22.12 -8.04 6.29
CA THR A 21 -22.37 -8.84 7.49
C THR A 21 -21.06 -9.12 8.21
N ASN A 22 -20.90 -8.52 9.39
CA ASN A 22 -19.77 -8.83 10.26
C ASN A 22 -19.99 -10.19 10.95
N VAL A 23 -19.10 -11.15 10.68
CA VAL A 23 -19.12 -12.52 11.22
C VAL A 23 -18.00 -12.76 12.25
N ALA A 24 -17.37 -11.71 12.77
CA ALA A 24 -16.24 -11.82 13.69
C ALA A 24 -16.58 -12.54 15.01
N ALA A 25 -17.79 -12.33 15.52
CA ALA A 25 -18.25 -12.98 16.75
C ALA A 25 -18.48 -14.50 16.56
N GLU A 26 -18.81 -14.92 15.34
CA GLU A 26 -18.99 -16.34 15.00
C GLU A 26 -17.67 -17.05 14.71
N HIS A 27 -16.63 -16.30 14.33
CA HIS A 27 -15.31 -16.83 13.95
C HIS A 27 -14.14 -16.16 14.70
N PRO A 28 -14.13 -16.17 16.05
CA PRO A 28 -13.08 -15.53 16.85
C PRO A 28 -11.68 -16.12 16.59
N GLU A 29 -11.60 -17.40 16.23
CA GLU A 29 -10.36 -18.08 15.86
C GLU A 29 -9.74 -17.53 14.58
N VAL A 30 -10.56 -17.18 13.59
CA VAL A 30 -10.10 -16.58 12.32
C VAL A 30 -9.59 -15.16 12.58
N VAL A 31 -10.34 -14.38 13.37
CA VAL A 31 -9.92 -13.03 13.78
C VAL A 31 -8.55 -13.08 14.47
N LYS A 32 -8.39 -13.98 15.45
CA LYS A 32 -7.14 -14.15 16.19
C LYS A 32 -5.99 -14.52 15.26
N ALA A 33 -6.17 -15.52 14.39
CA ALA A 33 -5.12 -15.96 13.48
C ALA A 33 -4.67 -14.86 12.50
N MET A 34 -5.62 -14.06 11.98
CA MET A 34 -5.31 -12.95 11.08
C MET A 34 -4.58 -11.80 11.82
N LEU A 35 -4.98 -11.48 13.05
CA LEU A 35 -4.29 -10.48 13.87
C LEU A 35 -2.88 -10.91 14.24
N GLU A 36 -2.66 -12.19 14.57
CA GLU A 36 -1.32 -12.74 14.83
C GLU A 36 -0.42 -12.68 13.59
N ALA A 37 -0.98 -13.01 12.41
CA ALA A 37 -0.26 -12.90 11.15
C ALA A 37 0.11 -11.44 10.83
N TYR A 38 -0.81 -10.50 11.06
CA TYR A 38 -0.56 -9.07 10.90
C TYR A 38 0.53 -8.57 11.85
N ASP A 39 0.47 -8.93 13.13
CA ASP A 39 1.48 -8.53 14.13
C ASP A 39 2.87 -9.04 13.77
N ARG A 40 2.98 -10.31 13.32
CA ARG A 40 4.25 -10.85 12.81
C ARG A 40 4.76 -10.07 11.61
N PHE A 41 3.93 -9.87 10.59
CA PHE A 41 4.30 -9.08 9.41
C PHE A 41 4.77 -7.68 9.79
N TRP A 42 4.04 -6.99 10.69
CA TRP A 42 4.37 -5.64 11.09
C TRP A 42 5.71 -5.57 11.84
N LYS A 43 6.00 -6.54 12.71
CA LYS A 43 7.30 -6.66 13.39
C LYS A 43 8.47 -6.86 12.42
N GLU A 44 8.25 -7.61 11.35
CA GLU A 44 9.26 -7.87 10.31
C GLU A 44 9.43 -6.68 9.36
N ALA A 45 8.33 -5.99 9.01
CA ALA A 45 8.33 -4.89 8.05
C ALA A 45 8.86 -3.58 8.64
N ARG A 46 8.54 -3.27 9.91
CA ARG A 46 8.91 -1.98 10.54
C ARG A 46 10.41 -1.66 10.47
N PRO A 47 11.35 -2.59 10.76
CA PRO A 47 12.78 -2.31 10.63
C PRO A 47 13.23 -1.97 9.20
N LEU A 48 12.44 -2.34 8.18
CA LEU A 48 12.74 -2.08 6.77
C LEU A 48 12.22 -0.71 6.30
N MET A 49 11.45 0.00 7.14
CA MET A 49 10.91 1.34 6.83
C MET A 49 11.97 2.43 7.05
N VAL A 50 13.09 2.32 6.33
CA VAL A 50 14.30 3.13 6.51
C VAL A 50 14.15 4.61 6.19
N ASN A 51 13.03 5.01 5.55
CA ASN A 51 12.78 6.38 5.13
C ASN A 51 12.02 7.22 6.17
N GLU A 52 11.49 6.63 7.24
CA GLU A 52 10.68 7.35 8.26
C GLU A 52 11.49 8.42 9.00
N GLU A 53 12.79 8.21 9.17
CA GLU A 53 13.71 9.15 9.83
C GLU A 53 14.69 9.80 8.84
N ALA A 54 14.60 9.45 7.55
CA ALA A 54 15.50 9.99 6.55
C ALA A 54 15.24 11.50 6.41
N PRO A 55 16.30 12.34 6.43
CA PRO A 55 16.12 13.76 6.18
C PRO A 55 15.53 13.95 4.78
N MET A 56 14.63 14.92 4.66
CA MET A 56 14.18 15.35 3.34
C MET A 56 15.39 15.76 2.50
N SER A 57 15.35 15.42 1.21
CA SER A 57 16.35 15.90 0.27
C SER A 57 16.44 17.43 0.35
N PRO A 58 17.65 18.02 0.45
CA PRO A 58 17.82 19.48 0.42
C PRO A 58 17.43 20.07 -0.94
N THR A 59 17.39 19.24 -1.98
CA THR A 59 16.97 19.59 -3.33
C THR A 59 15.68 18.87 -3.70
N GLN A 60 15.05 19.29 -4.80
CA GLN A 60 13.94 18.59 -5.41
C GLN A 60 14.43 17.95 -6.73
N PRO A 61 15.00 16.73 -6.71
CA PRO A 61 15.75 16.19 -7.85
C PRO A 61 14.94 16.13 -9.14
N TYR A 62 13.65 15.81 -9.05
CA TYR A 62 12.77 15.79 -10.23
C TYR A 62 12.58 17.17 -10.87
N HIS A 63 12.63 18.26 -10.10
CA HIS A 63 12.57 19.62 -10.64
C HIS A 63 13.89 20.01 -11.31
N GLU A 64 15.02 19.63 -10.71
CA GLU A 64 16.34 19.85 -11.29
C GLU A 64 16.49 19.07 -12.59
N TRP A 65 16.19 17.76 -12.58
CA TRP A 65 16.23 16.91 -13.77
C TRP A 65 15.27 17.38 -14.87
N TYR A 66 14.07 17.83 -14.49
CA TYR A 66 13.14 18.44 -15.45
C TYR A 66 13.74 19.70 -16.10
N ALA A 67 14.35 20.59 -15.32
CA ALA A 67 14.99 21.80 -15.83
C ALA A 67 16.20 21.48 -16.72
N GLU A 68 17.00 20.46 -16.36
CA GLU A 68 18.11 19.94 -17.16
C GLU A 68 17.63 19.36 -18.47
N GLN A 69 16.61 18.49 -18.46
CA GLN A 69 16.00 17.91 -19.66
C GLN A 69 15.46 19.01 -20.58
N LEU A 70 14.71 19.97 -20.03
CA LEU A 70 14.17 21.09 -20.78
C LEU A 70 15.27 21.92 -21.46
N LYS A 71 16.42 22.08 -20.80
CA LYS A 71 17.58 22.80 -21.34
C LYS A 71 18.35 22.01 -22.39
N ALA A 72 18.49 20.70 -22.21
CA ALA A 72 19.30 19.84 -23.08
C ALA A 72 18.54 19.39 -24.33
N GLU A 73 17.33 18.87 -24.17
CA GLU A 73 16.55 18.19 -25.21
C GLU A 73 15.18 18.85 -25.46
N GLY A 74 14.71 19.68 -24.51
CA GLY A 74 13.35 20.20 -24.52
C GLY A 74 12.33 19.14 -24.07
N ILE A 75 11.05 19.41 -24.31
CA ILE A 75 9.97 18.44 -24.06
C ILE A 75 9.60 17.80 -25.40
N PRO A 76 9.81 16.48 -25.57
CA PRO A 76 9.47 15.82 -26.82
C PRO A 76 7.96 15.87 -27.06
N VAL A 77 7.56 16.11 -28.31
CA VAL A 77 6.16 15.98 -28.71
C VAL A 77 5.81 14.49 -28.68
N TRP A 78 4.80 14.13 -27.90
CA TRP A 78 4.34 12.75 -27.80
C TRP A 78 3.84 12.24 -29.15
N VAL A 79 4.30 11.06 -29.55
CA VAL A 79 3.85 10.34 -30.75
C VAL A 79 3.27 9.00 -30.31
N ALA A 80 2.03 8.72 -30.71
CA ALA A 80 1.37 7.46 -30.38
C ALA A 80 2.09 6.27 -31.04
N PRO A 81 2.34 5.16 -30.32
CA PRO A 81 2.91 3.95 -30.93
C PRO A 81 1.89 3.26 -31.86
N GLU A 82 2.37 2.58 -32.90
CA GLU A 82 1.53 1.71 -33.73
C GLU A 82 1.13 0.45 -32.95
N LEU A 83 -0.12 0.01 -33.15
CA LEU A 83 -0.74 -1.15 -32.49
C LEU A 83 -0.33 -2.48 -33.13
#